data_AF-A0A7C3M2I6-F1
#
_entry.id   AF-A0A7C3M2I6-F1
#
_cell.length_a   1.000
_cell.length_b   1.000
_cell.length_c   1.000
_cell.angle_alpha   90.00
_cell.angle_beta   90.00
_cell.angle_gamma   90.00
#
_symmetry.space_group_name_H-M   'P 1'
#
loop_
_entity.id
_entity.type
_entity.pdbx_description
1 polymer ?
#
loop_
_entity_poly.entity_id
_entity_poly.type
_entity_poly.pdbx_seq_one_letter_code
_entity_poly.pdbx_strand_id
1 'polypeptide(L)' 'MNWEQFFKLMVIDERAAKAKYEAALAVADHPEVRAILERLRDEEAFHVDFLEESWSRLRTSLDKKA' A
#
# COMPACT_ATOMS: atom_id res chain seq x y z
N MET A 1 -2.94 -1.52 -20.56
CA MET A 1 -3.38 -1.47 -19.16
C MET A 1 -4.32 -0.29 -18.98
N ASN A 2 -5.47 -0.47 -18.33
CA ASN A 2 -6.37 0.64 -17.98
C ASN A 2 -6.10 1.15 -16.56
N TRP A 3 -6.73 2.25 -16.16
CA TRP A 3 -6.52 2.84 -14.83
C TRP A 3 -6.94 1.92 -13.69
N GLU A 4 -8.01 1.15 -13.84
CA GLU A 4 -8.43 0.18 -12.82
C GLU A 4 -7.35 -0.88 -12.58
N GLN A 5 -6.79 -1.43 -13.65
CA GLN A 5 -5.71 -2.41 -13.58
C GLN A 5 -4.45 -1.83 -12.92
N PHE A 6 -4.12 -0.56 -13.22
CA PHE A 6 -2.99 0.12 -12.58
C PHE A 6 -3.18 0.24 -11.07
N PHE A 7 -4.32 0.77 -10.60
CA PHE A 7 -4.58 0.89 -9.15
C PHE A 7 -4.60 -0.46 -8.44
N LYS A 8 -5.14 -1.51 -9.07
CA LYS A 8 -5.10 -2.88 -8.52
C LYS A 8 -3.67 -3.40 -8.38
N LEU A 9 -2.80 -3.15 -9.36
CA LEU A 9 -1.40 -3.53 -9.28
C LEU A 9 -0.66 -2.79 -8.17
N MET A 10 -0.89 -1.47 -8.04
CA MET A 10 -0.29 -0.71 -6.95
C MET A 10 -0.70 -1.24 -5.58
N VAL A 11 -1.98 -1.56 -5.36
CA VAL A 11 -2.44 -2.18 -4.10
C VAL A 11 -1.76 -3.53 -3.83
N ILE A 12 -1.51 -4.34 -4.87
CA ILE A 12 -0.77 -5.59 -4.73
C ILE A 12 0.67 -5.32 -4.30
N ASP A 13 1.33 -4.33 -4.91
CA ASP A 13 2.70 -3.96 -4.61
C ASP A 13 2.86 -3.43 -3.18
N GLU A 14 1.97 -2.57 -2.69
CA GLU A 14 2.02 -2.07 -1.31
C GLU A 14 1.81 -3.19 -0.28
N ARG A 15 0.87 -4.12 -0.55
CA ARG A 15 0.68 -5.30 0.31
C ARG A 15 1.92 -6.19 0.32
N ALA A 16 2.59 -6.34 -0.82
CA ALA A 16 3.84 -7.09 -0.90
C ALA A 16 5.01 -6.37 -0.19
N ALA A 17 5.08 -5.03 -0.27
CA ALA A 17 6.05 -4.23 0.46
C ALA A 17 5.85 -4.36 1.98
N LYS A 18 4.62 -4.23 2.46
CA LYS A 18 4.24 -4.47 3.86
C LYS A 18 4.70 -5.84 4.35
N ALA A 19 4.44 -6.89 3.59
CA ALA A 19 4.85 -8.26 3.95
C ALA A 19 6.38 -8.42 4.03
N LYS A 20 7.15 -7.71 3.20
CA LYS A 20 8.62 -7.70 3.28
C LYS A 20 9.11 -7.06 4.57
N TYR A 21 8.49 -5.96 5.01
CA TYR A 21 8.83 -5.34 6.30
C TYR A 21 8.45 -6.23 7.48
N GLU A 22 7.32 -6.94 7.43
CA GLU A 22 6.95 -7.93 8.45
C GLU A 22 7.97 -9.08 8.54
N ALA A 23 8.45 -9.59 7.40
CA ALA A 23 9.50 -10.59 7.36
C ALA A 23 10.84 -10.06 7.93
N ALA A 24 11.20 -8.82 7.62
CA ALA A 24 12.39 -8.18 8.19
C ALA A 24 12.27 -7.97 9.71
N LEU A 25 11.10 -7.56 10.19
CA LEU A 25 10.81 -7.38 11.63
C LEU A 25 10.91 -8.68 12.43
N ALA A 26 10.69 -9.84 11.80
CA ALA A 26 10.82 -11.14 12.44
C ALA A 26 12.28 -11.50 12.79
N VAL A 27 13.26 -10.86 12.15
CA VAL A 27 14.70 -11.14 12.34
C VAL A 27 15.50 -9.91 12.78
N ALA A 28 14.87 -8.76 12.96
CA ALA A 28 15.52 -7.53 13.37
C ALA A 28 15.66 -7.45 14.91
N ASP A 29 16.90 -7.40 15.39
CA ASP A 29 17.21 -7.33 16.83
C ASP A 29 17.55 -5.92 17.31
N HIS A 30 18.01 -5.03 16.42
CA HIS A 30 18.39 -3.66 16.80
C HIS A 30 17.15 -2.76 16.97
N PRO A 31 16.92 -2.13 18.15
CA PRO A 31 15.70 -1.37 18.43
C PRO A 31 15.40 -0.27 17.42
N GLU A 32 16.41 0.50 17.01
CA GLU A 32 16.21 1.58 16.03
C GLU A 32 15.86 1.06 14.64
N VAL A 33 16.42 -0.09 14.24
CA VAL A 33 16.10 -0.71 12.95
C VAL A 33 14.66 -1.19 12.97
N ARG A 34 14.23 -1.84 14.07
CA ARG A 34 12.84 -2.26 14.25
C ARG A 34 11.87 -1.08 14.15
N ALA A 35 12.16 0.03 14.83
CA ALA A 35 11.31 1.21 14.81
C ALA A 35 11.13 1.79 13.39
N ILE A 36 12.21 1.82 12.60
CA ILE A 36 12.14 2.26 11.20
C ILE A 36 11.29 1.29 10.36
N LEU A 37 11.51 -0.02 10.51
CA LEU A 37 10.76 -1.03 9.75
C LEU A 37 9.27 -1.07 10.12
N GLU A 38 8.92 -0.87 11.39
CA GLU A 38 7.54 -0.74 11.86
C GLU A 38 6.86 0.47 11.21
N ARG A 39 7.54 1.62 11.19
CA ARG A 39 7.04 2.82 10.53
C ARG A 39 6.80 2.58 9.03
N LEU A 40 7.77 1.99 8.33
CA LEU A 40 7.63 1.72 6.89
C LEU A 40 6.48 0.74 6.62
N ARG A 41 6.35 -0.34 7.40
CA ARG A 41 5.22 -1.28 7.32
C ARG A 41 3.87 -0.55 7.46
N ASP A 42 3.77 0.37 8.40
CA ASP A 42 2.54 1.10 8.68
C ASP A 42 2.24 2.15 7.59
N GLU A 43 3.27 2.77 7.01
CA GLU A 43 3.13 3.63 5.82
C GLU A 43 2.59 2.84 4.61
N GLU A 44 3.04 1.61 4.36
CA GLU A 44 2.47 0.79 3.27
C GLU A 44 1.01 0.38 3.52
N ALA A 45 0.62 0.16 4.79
CA ALA A 45 -0.78 -0.08 5.12
C ALA A 45 -1.64 1.15 4.80
N PHE A 46 -1.16 2.36 5.14
CA PHE A 46 -1.82 3.60 4.76
C PHE A 46 -1.92 3.77 3.24
N HIS A 47 -0.87 3.42 2.48
CA HIS A 47 -0.89 3.51 1.02
C HIS A 47 -1.98 2.63 0.39
N VAL A 48 -2.21 1.42 0.92
CA VAL A 48 -3.31 0.55 0.47
C VAL A 48 -4.66 1.24 0.61
N ASP A 49 -4.96 1.74 1.82
CA ASP A 49 -6.24 2.40 2.11
C ASP A 49 -6.42 3.64 1.22
N PHE A 50 -5.35 4.44 1.06
CA PHE A 50 -5.35 5.64 0.24
C PHE A 50 -5.59 5.33 -1.25
N LEU A 51 -4.96 4.30 -1.80
CA LEU A 51 -5.13 3.87 -3.19
C LEU A 51 -6.55 3.38 -3.45
N GLU A 52 -7.09 2.55 -2.56
CA GLU A 52 -8.45 2.01 -2.67
C GLU A 52 -9.51 3.12 -2.60
N GLU A 53 -9.37 4.05 -1.65
CA GLU A 53 -10.27 5.19 -1.53
C GLU A 53 -10.17 6.13 -2.76
N SER A 54 -8.95 6.45 -3.19
CA SER A 54 -8.70 7.32 -4.33
C SER A 54 -9.30 6.74 -5.61
N TRP A 55 -9.12 5.43 -5.84
CA TRP A 55 -9.74 4.76 -6.99
C TRP A 55 -11.26 4.77 -6.92
N SER A 56 -11.84 4.50 -5.75
CA SER A 56 -13.30 4.55 -5.55
C SER A 56 -13.89 5.91 -5.92
N ARG A 57 -13.26 7.00 -5.45
CA ARG A 57 -13.65 8.38 -5.77
C ARG A 57 -13.48 8.68 -7.26
N LEU A 58 -12.35 8.29 -7.85
CA LEU A 58 -12.05 8.54 -9.26
C LEU A 58 -13.00 7.78 -10.19
N ARG A 59 -13.23 6.49 -9.92
CA ARG A 59 -14.18 5.65 -10.67
C ARG A 59 -15.57 6.28 -10.70
N THR A 60 -16.07 6.72 -9.54
CA THR A 60 -17.35 7.42 -9.44
C THR A 60 -17.41 8.69 -10.32
N SER A 61 -16.29 9.42 -10.42
CA SER A 61 -16.20 10.62 -11.27
C SER A 61 -16.16 10.28 -12.76
N LEU A 62 -15.48 9.20 -13.14
CA LEU A 62 -15.40 8.72 -14.53
C LEU A 62 -16.75 8.18 -15.01
N ASP A 63 -17.44 7.39 -14.17
CA ASP A 63 -18.74 6.80 -14.50
C ASP A 63 -19.84 7.88 -14.67
N LYS A 64 -19.74 9.01 -13.96
CA LYS A 64 -20.67 10.16 -14.13
C LYS A 64 -20.43 10.98 -15.40
N LYS A 65 -19.28 10.82 -16.05
CA LYS A 65 -18.89 11.55 -17.27
C LYS A 65 -19.08 10.71 -18.54
N ALA A 66 -19.36 9.42 -18.40
CA ALA A 66 -19.69 8.49 -19.47
C ALA A 66 -21.20 8.50 -19.75
#